data_AF-A0A7X0EF79-F1
#
_entry.id   AF-A0A7X0EF79-F1
#
_cell.length_a   1.000
_cell.length_b   1.000
_cell.length_c   1.000
_cell.angle_alpha   90.00
_cell.angle_beta   90.00
_cell.angle_gamma   90.00
#
_symmetry.space_group_name_H-M   'P 1'
#
loop_
_entity.id
_entity.type
_entity.pdbx_description
1 polymer ?
#
loop_
_entity_poly.entity_id
_entity_poly.type
_entity_poly.pdbx_seq_one_letter_code
_entity_poly.pdbx_strand_id
1 'polypeptide(L)' 'MTVLPFDHLTVAERLTLIDELWESLDPQDIPLTDAQKAEVDLRLATVDEDIKHGIPADELLAKLKQRYA' A
#
# COMPACT_ATOMS: atom_id res chain seq x y z
N MET A 1 -5.16 -13.83 16.70
CA MET A 1 -5.51 -13.01 15.53
C MET A 1 -7.01 -13.14 15.36
N THR A 2 -7.75 -12.07 15.63
CA THR A 2 -9.21 -12.10 15.54
C THR A 2 -9.60 -11.88 14.09
N VAL A 3 -10.36 -12.80 13.51
CA VAL A 3 -10.93 -12.62 12.17
C VAL A 3 -12.22 -11.85 12.33
N LEU A 4 -12.32 -10.68 11.72
CA LEU A 4 -13.60 -9.97 11.58
C LEU A 4 -14.35 -10.62 10.41
N PRO A 5 -15.51 -11.26 10.63
CA PRO A 5 -16.26 -11.88 9.56
C PRO A 5 -16.94 -10.80 8.68
N PHE A 6 -16.68 -10.83 7.37
CA PHE A 6 -17.25 -9.92 6.36
C PHE A 6 -17.77 -10.68 5.13
N ASP A 7 -17.85 -12.01 5.22
CA ASP A 7 -18.35 -12.93 4.20
C ASP A 7 -19.80 -12.65 3.79
N HIS A 8 -20.59 -12.11 4.72
CA HIS A 8 -21.97 -11.66 4.50
C HIS A 8 -22.09 -10.40 3.63
N LEU A 9 -21.01 -9.63 3.45
CA LEU A 9 -21.02 -8.42 2.62
C LEU A 9 -20.88 -8.78 1.13
N THR A 10 -21.64 -8.07 0.30
CA THR A 10 -21.43 -8.03 -1.15
C THR A 10 -20.08 -7.38 -1.49
N VAL A 11 -19.62 -7.53 -2.73
CA VAL A 11 -18.36 -6.91 -3.19
C VAL A 11 -18.41 -5.38 -3.04
N ALA A 12 -19.55 -4.75 -3.35
CA ALA A 12 -19.71 -3.30 -3.22
C ALA A 12 -19.60 -2.85 -1.76
N GLU A 13 -20.29 -3.53 -0.84
CA GLU A 13 -20.23 -3.22 0.59
C GLU A 13 -18.84 -3.47 1.18
N ARG A 14 -18.09 -4.45 0.66
CA ARG A 14 -16.68 -4.65 1.05
C ARG A 14 -15.80 -3.48 0.61
N LEU A 15 -16.04 -2.92 -0.58
CA LEU A 15 -15.30 -1.73 -1.03
C LEU A 15 -15.64 -0.50 -0.18
N THR A 16 -16.92 -0.30 0.16
CA THR A 16 -17.33 0.75 1.09
C THR A 16 -16.67 0.57 2.46
N LEU A 17 -16.67 -0.65 3.00
CA LEU A 17 -16.02 -0.94 4.28
C LEU A 17 -14.52 -0.67 4.23
N ILE A 18 -13.84 -0.97 3.11
CA ILE A 18 -12.42 -0.64 2.95
C ILE A 18 -12.19 0.87 3.04
N ASP A 19 -13.05 1.66 2.40
CA ASP A 19 -12.96 3.13 2.40
C ASP A 19 -13.18 3.68 3.82
N GLU A 20 -14.26 3.25 4.49
CA GLU A 20 -14.57 3.66 5.87
C GLU A 20 -13.46 3.27 6.85
N LEU A 21 -12.92 2.05 6.73
CA LEU A 21 -11.81 1.61 7.57
C LEU A 21 -10.57 2.45 7.30
N TRP A 22 -10.29 2.79 6.05
CA TRP A 22 -9.14 3.62 5.68
C TRP A 22 -9.25 5.03 6.26
N GLU A 23 -10.41 5.66 6.15
CA GLU A 23 -10.68 6.98 6.73
C GLU A 23 -10.67 6.98 8.26
N SER A 24 -10.94 5.84 8.89
CA SER A 24 -10.95 5.71 10.34
C SER A 24 -9.55 5.69 11.00
N LEU A 25 -8.48 5.55 10.21
CA LEU A 25 -7.11 5.45 10.71
C LEU A 25 -6.50 6.85 10.95
N ASP A 26 -5.97 7.08 12.16
CA ASP A 26 -5.14 8.25 12.44
C ASP A 26 -3.65 7.91 12.20
N PRO A 27 -2.92 8.69 11.38
CA PRO A 27 -1.48 8.53 11.23
C PRO A 27 -0.69 8.53 12.56
N GLN A 28 -1.21 9.18 13.61
CA GLN A 28 -0.59 9.16 14.95
C GLN A 28 -0.68 7.79 15.64
N ASP A 29 -1.66 6.96 15.27
CA ASP A 29 -1.82 5.60 15.80
C ASP A 29 -0.85 4.60 15.14
N ILE A 30 -0.10 5.04 14.12
CA ILE A 30 0.91 4.24 13.41
C ILE A 30 2.29 4.79 13.78
N PRO A 31 2.89 4.35 14.91
CA PRO A 31 4.17 4.88 15.35
C PRO A 31 5.27 4.51 14.36
N LEU A 32 5.80 5.53 13.69
CA LEU A 32 6.98 5.43 12.83
C LEU A 32 8.21 5.93 13.58
N THR A 33 9.35 5.30 13.34
CA THR A 33 10.64 5.87 13.71
C THR A 33 10.92 7.13 12.89
N ASP A 34 11.76 8.03 13.39
CA ASP A 34 12.13 9.27 12.68
C ASP A 34 12.67 8.98 11.28
N ALA A 35 13.47 7.91 11.13
CA ALA A 35 14.01 7.49 9.85
C ALA A 35 12.91 7.03 8.86
N GLN A 36 11.89 6.32 9.34
CA GLN A 36 10.76 5.90 8.51
C GLN A 36 9.90 7.09 8.09
N LYS A 37 9.66 8.04 9.00
CA LYS A 37 8.92 9.25 8.69
C LYS A 37 9.65 10.08 7.62
N ALA A 38 10.96 10.29 7.79
CA ALA A 38 11.77 11.01 6.82
C ALA A 38 11.77 10.34 5.43
N GLU A 39 11.81 9.01 5.38
CA GLU A 39 11.72 8.26 4.12
C GLU A 39 10.36 8.42 3.44
N VAL A 40 9.26 8.37 4.21
CA VAL A 40 7.91 8.59 3.66
C VAL A 40 7.77 10.01 3.12
N ASP A 41 8.20 11.00 3.89
CA ASP A 41 8.16 12.42 3.49
C ASP A 41 8.97 12.65 2.20
N LEU A 42 10.16 12.04 2.10
CA LEU A 42 10.99 12.10 0.89
C LEU A 42 10.27 11.48 -0.31
N ARG A 43 9.75 10.26 -0.18
CA ARG A 43 9.05 9.56 -1.28
C ARG A 43 7.81 10.28 -1.75
N LEU A 44 7.04 10.85 -0.83
CA LEU A 44 5.86 11.65 -1.20
C LEU A 44 6.27 12.91 -1.96
N ALA A 45 7.41 13.53 -1.61
CA ALA A 45 7.91 14.70 -2.31
C ALA A 45 8.46 14.38 -3.71
N THR A 46 8.92 13.15 -3.97
CA THR A 46 9.54 12.75 -5.24
C THR A 46 8.66 11.85 -6.11
N VAL A 47 7.49 11.42 -5.64
CA VAL A 47 6.67 10.37 -6.29
C VAL A 47 6.37 10.66 -7.76
N ASP A 48 6.08 11.91 -8.12
CA ASP A 48 5.74 12.31 -9.50
C ASP A 48 6.93 12.20 -10.46
N GLU A 49 8.16 12.36 -9.97
CA GLU A 49 9.37 12.15 -10.77
C GLU A 49 9.77 10.68 -10.76
N ASP A 50 9.70 10.03 -9.59
CA ASP A 50 10.07 8.62 -9.42
C ASP A 50 9.20 7.70 -10.27
N ILE A 51 7.90 8.00 -10.44
CA ILE A 51 6.98 7.17 -11.23
C ILE A 51 7.38 7.10 -12.71
N LYS A 52 8.08 8.11 -13.22
CA LYS A 52 8.60 8.13 -14.61
C LYS A 52 9.70 7.10 -14.83
N HIS A 53 10.34 6.65 -13.75
CA HIS A 53 11.34 5.58 -13.75
C HIS A 53 10.74 4.21 -13.43
N GLY A 54 9.43 4.13 -13.15
CA GLY A 54 8.72 2.89 -12.93
C GLY A 54 8.66 2.00 -14.18
N ILE A 55 8.66 0.69 -13.98
CA ILE A 55 8.39 -0.29 -15.03
C ILE A 55 7.07 -1.01 -14.74
N PRO A 56 6.37 -1.51 -15.76
CA PRO A 56 5.22 -2.38 -15.57
C PRO A 56 5.52 -3.57 -14.65
N ALA A 57 4.57 -3.92 -13.79
CA ALA A 57 4.77 -4.95 -12.77
C ALA A 57 5.02 -6.34 -13.38
N ASP A 58 4.37 -6.66 -14.49
CA ASP A 58 4.59 -7.87 -15.27
C ASP A 58 6.02 -7.95 -15.83
N GLU A 59 6.57 -6.83 -16.30
CA GLU A 59 7.97 -6.74 -16.74
C GLU A 59 8.94 -7.00 -15.57
N LEU A 60 8.72 -6.38 -14.41
CA LEU A 60 9.53 -6.60 -13.21
C LEU A 60 9.48 -8.08 -12.79
N LEU A 61 8.30 -8.67 -12.71
CA LEU A 61 8.10 -10.06 -12.29
C LEU A 61 8.77 -11.04 -13.26
N ALA A 62 8.73 -10.76 -14.57
CA ALA A 62 9.45 -11.55 -15.57
C ALA A 62 10.97 -11.50 -15.36
N LYS A 63 11.53 -10.30 -15.12
CA LYS A 63 12.97 -10.11 -14.84
C LYS A 63 13.40 -10.85 -13.56
N LEU A 64 12.60 -10.75 -12.49
CA LEU A 64 12.90 -11.43 -11.23
C LEU A 64 12.88 -12.95 -11.38
N LYS A 65 11.91 -13.51 -12.11
CA LYS A 65 11.88 -14.94 -12.43
C LYS A 65 13.12 -15.37 -13.20
N GLN A 66 13.56 -14.62 -14.21
CA GLN A 66 14.79 -14.98 -14.95
C GLN A 66 16.06 -14.93 -14.08
N ARG A 67 16.13 -14.02 -13.11
CA ARG A 67 17.31 -13.82 -12.27
C ARG A 67 17.43 -14.84 -11.13
N TYR A 68 16.30 -15.32 -10.62
CA TYR A 68 16.23 -16.12 -9.39
C TYR A 68 15.52 -17.47 -9.57
N ALA A 69 15.23 -17.89 -10.80
CA ALA A 69 14.78 -19.26 -11.10
C ALA A 69 15.94 -20.27 -11.09
#